data_AF-A0A1H4GKM2-F1
#
_entry.id   AF-A0A1H4GKM2-F1
#
_cell.length_a   1.000
_cell.length_b   1.000
_cell.length_c   1.000
_cell.angle_alpha   90.00
_cell.angle_beta   90.00
_cell.angle_gamma   90.00
#
_symmetry.space_group_name_H-M   'P 1'
#
loop_
_entity.id
_entity.type
_entity.pdbx_description
1 polymer ?
#
loop_
_entity_poly.entity_id
_entity_poly.type
_entity_poly.pdbx_seq_one_letter_code
_entity_poly.pdbx_strand_id
1 'polypeptide(L)'
;MKHCKTYDVVSKIIKMQTLFPTHPHYALKATIIVPVKNEEVNLYGMLDALRLQVDAAGNEICNDLYEVLLLANNCTDHSFPLAAAYKLMHPGFNLQVAEIRLDKEQAHIGTVRRLLMDEAYQRFQLLGRPEELLYPQMEIQG
;
A
#
# COMPACT_ATOMS: atom_id res chain seq x y z
N MET A 1 -9.93 -28.73 18.76
CA MET A 1 -10.15 -28.23 17.38
C MET A 1 -11.31 -27.25 17.38
N LYS A 2 -11.04 -25.96 17.65
CA LYS A 2 -12.02 -24.87 17.51
C LYS A 2 -11.25 -23.61 17.17
N HIS A 3 -11.07 -23.30 15.90
CA HIS A 3 -10.64 -21.98 15.41
C HIS A 3 -11.05 -21.89 13.93
N CYS A 4 -11.36 -20.68 13.47
CA CYS A 4 -11.66 -20.31 12.07
C CYS A 4 -13.14 -20.40 11.63
N LYS A 5 -13.97 -19.46 12.11
CA LYS A 5 -15.16 -19.00 11.35
C LYS A 5 -15.30 -17.47 11.34
N THR A 6 -14.80 -16.76 12.35
CA THR A 6 -14.90 -15.29 12.44
C THR A 6 -13.93 -14.54 11.51
N TYR A 7 -12.72 -15.09 11.29
CA TYR A 7 -11.70 -14.51 10.40
C TYR A 7 -12.15 -14.40 8.92
N ASP A 8 -12.98 -15.35 8.49
CA ASP A 8 -13.46 -15.44 7.12
C ASP A 8 -14.49 -14.34 6.80
N VAL A 9 -15.25 -13.91 7.82
CA VAL A 9 -16.31 -12.90 7.67
C VAL A 9 -15.74 -11.50 7.56
N VAL A 10 -14.76 -11.11 8.38
CA VAL A 10 -14.16 -9.76 8.28
C VAL A 10 -13.31 -9.63 7.01
N SER A 11 -12.60 -10.68 6.62
CA SER A 11 -11.91 -10.74 5.32
C SER A 11 -12.91 -10.59 4.15
N LYS A 12 -14.13 -11.12 4.27
CA LYS A 12 -15.21 -10.96 3.29
C LYS A 12 -15.81 -9.55 3.26
N ILE A 13 -15.97 -8.91 4.43
CA ILE A 13 -16.56 -7.58 4.55
C ILE A 13 -15.61 -6.52 3.98
N ILE A 14 -14.31 -6.62 4.25
CA ILE A 14 -13.30 -5.72 3.66
C ILE A 14 -13.17 -5.98 2.15
N LYS A 15 -13.29 -7.24 1.68
CA LYS A 15 -13.26 -7.59 0.25
C LYS A 15 -14.29 -6.87 -0.63
N MET A 16 -15.35 -6.30 -0.04
CA MET A 16 -16.44 -5.66 -0.78
C MET A 16 -16.26 -4.14 -0.95
N GLN A 17 -15.25 -3.54 -0.31
CA GLN A 17 -14.82 -2.17 -0.54
C GLN A 17 -13.40 -2.15 -1.11
N THR A 18 -13.24 -1.62 -2.32
CA THR A 18 -11.92 -1.35 -2.88
C THR A 18 -11.21 -0.31 -2.01
N LEU A 19 -10.05 -0.67 -1.44
CA LEU A 19 -9.31 0.24 -0.55
C LEU A 19 -8.73 1.43 -1.31
N PHE A 20 -8.36 1.24 -2.58
CA PHE A 20 -7.88 2.32 -3.44
C PHE A 20 -8.71 2.39 -4.74
N PRO A 21 -9.64 3.34 -4.88
CA PRO A 21 -10.61 3.37 -5.98
C PRO A 21 -10.02 3.80 -7.34
N THR A 22 -8.76 4.23 -7.38
CA THR A 22 -8.08 4.69 -8.60
C THR A 22 -7.69 3.53 -9.51
N HIS A 23 -7.75 3.69 -10.82
CA HIS A 23 -7.18 2.70 -11.74
C HIS A 23 -5.65 2.78 -11.76
N PRO A 24 -4.94 1.63 -11.85
CA PRO A 24 -3.49 1.62 -12.02
C PRO A 24 -3.08 2.19 -13.38
N HIS A 25 -1.88 2.75 -13.45
CA HIS A 25 -1.31 3.20 -14.72
C HIS A 25 -1.08 2.02 -15.67
N TYR A 26 -1.30 2.19 -16.98
CA TYR A 26 -1.20 1.08 -17.95
C TYR A 26 0.22 0.52 -18.11
N ALA A 27 1.23 1.35 -17.81
CA ALA A 27 2.65 0.98 -17.84
C ALA A 27 3.15 0.36 -16.54
N LEU A 28 2.29 0.17 -15.54
CA LEU A 28 2.65 -0.42 -14.25
C LEU A 28 3.37 -1.76 -14.42
N LYS A 29 4.51 -1.90 -13.72
CA LYS A 29 5.35 -3.10 -13.66
C LYS A 29 5.57 -3.61 -12.24
N ALA A 30 5.44 -2.75 -11.23
CA ALA A 30 5.55 -3.15 -9.83
C ALA A 30 4.59 -2.36 -8.94
N THR A 31 4.06 -3.01 -7.91
CA THR A 31 3.31 -2.34 -6.85
C THR A 31 4.08 -2.49 -5.55
N ILE A 32 4.44 -1.37 -4.94
CA ILE A 32 5.10 -1.32 -3.64
C ILE A 32 4.02 -1.17 -2.58
N ILE A 33 3.97 -2.10 -1.63
CA ILE A 33 3.00 -2.07 -0.54
C ILE A 33 3.63 -1.48 0.72
N VAL A 34 2.94 -0.54 1.36
CA VAL A 34 3.45 0.20 2.53
C VAL A 34 2.40 0.19 3.64
N PRO A 35 2.47 -0.79 4.57
CA PRO A 35 1.66 -0.74 5.78
C PRO A 35 2.21 0.34 6.72
N VAL A 36 1.36 1.22 7.23
CA VAL A 36 1.75 2.30 8.14
C VAL A 36 0.99 2.21 9.46
N LYS A 37 1.71 2.39 10.56
CA LYS A 37 1.14 2.57 11.90
C LYS A 37 2.01 3.52 12.72
N ASN A 38 1.52 4.73 12.94
CA ASN A 38 2.19 5.75 13.75
C ASN A 38 3.63 6.10 13.32
N GLU A 39 3.82 6.39 12.04
CA GLU A 39 5.13 6.68 11.42
C GLU A 39 5.29 8.15 11.00
N GLU A 40 4.54 9.09 11.59
CA GLU A 40 4.56 10.52 11.23
C GLU A 40 5.97 11.08 11.04
N VAL A 41 6.91 10.70 11.90
CA VAL A 41 8.30 11.19 11.89
C VAL A 41 9.09 10.70 10.68
N ASN A 42 8.91 9.44 10.28
CA ASN A 42 9.71 8.79 9.23
C ASN A 42 9.04 8.85 7.85
N LEU A 43 7.75 9.16 7.81
CA LEU A 43 6.90 9.02 6.63
C LEU A 43 7.43 9.78 5.41
N TYR A 44 7.82 11.04 5.57
CA TYR A 44 8.33 11.86 4.46
C TYR A 44 9.63 11.28 3.88
N GLY A 45 10.58 10.93 4.74
CA GLY A 45 11.86 10.36 4.30
C GLY A 45 11.66 9.04 3.54
N MET A 46 10.76 8.19 4.02
CA MET A 46 10.37 6.96 3.32
C MET A 46 9.71 7.26 1.96
N LEU A 47 8.75 8.19 1.90
CA LEU A 47 8.06 8.54 0.66
C LEU A 47 9.01 9.18 -0.36
N ASP A 48 9.94 10.03 0.07
CA ASP A 48 11.00 10.59 -0.78
C ASP A 48 11.92 9.48 -1.29
N ALA A 49 12.34 8.55 -0.44
CA ALA A 49 13.16 7.42 -0.86
C ALA A 49 12.46 6.53 -1.91
N LEU A 50 11.13 6.39 -1.83
CA LEU A 50 10.35 5.68 -2.83
C LEU A 50 10.19 6.49 -4.12
N ARG A 51 9.92 7.80 -4.03
CA ARG A 51 9.69 8.68 -5.19
C ARG A 51 10.96 8.97 -5.98
N LEU A 52 12.10 9.07 -5.30
CA LEU A 52 13.39 9.46 -5.86
C LEU A 52 14.29 8.25 -6.16
N GLN A 53 13.69 7.07 -6.37
CA GLN A 53 14.46 5.88 -6.70
C GLN A 53 15.23 6.06 -8.00
N VAL A 54 16.45 5.52 -8.01
CA VAL A 54 17.33 5.50 -9.17
C VAL A 54 17.74 4.07 -9.50
N ASP A 55 18.05 3.82 -10.77
CA ASP A 55 18.64 2.57 -11.22
C ASP A 55 20.12 2.44 -10.82
N ALA A 56 20.75 1.31 -11.16
CA ALA A 56 22.15 1.06 -10.85
C ALA A 56 23.13 2.03 -11.53
N ALA A 57 22.69 2.75 -12.57
CA ALA A 57 23.47 3.78 -13.26
C ALA A 57 23.18 5.20 -12.71
N GLY A 58 22.28 5.33 -11.74
CA GLY A 58 21.90 6.60 -11.12
C GLY A 58 20.81 7.37 -11.87
N ASN A 59 20.15 6.77 -12.87
CA ASN A 59 19.03 7.41 -13.56
C ASN A 59 17.74 7.25 -12.76
N GLU A 60 16.91 8.30 -12.72
CA GLU A 60 15.60 8.24 -12.07
C GLU A 60 14.71 7.15 -12.68
N ILE A 61 14.08 6.35 -11.81
CA ILE A 61 13.09 5.36 -12.23
C ILE A 61 11.79 6.09 -12.57
N CYS A 62 11.25 5.85 -13.76
CA CYS A 62 9.99 6.45 -14.19
C CYS A 62 8.85 6.04 -13.25
N ASN A 63 8.18 7.02 -12.66
CA ASN A 63 7.06 6.80 -11.73
C ASN A 63 5.87 6.07 -12.36
N ASP A 64 5.73 6.06 -13.68
CA ASP A 64 4.65 5.33 -14.37
C ASP A 64 4.83 3.80 -14.35
N LEU A 65 6.05 3.34 -14.04
CA LEU A 65 6.40 1.92 -13.97
C LEU A 65 6.07 1.29 -12.63
N TYR A 66 5.82 2.09 -11.59
CA TYR A 66 5.49 1.57 -10.28
C TYR A 66 4.43 2.42 -9.57
N GLU A 67 3.75 1.82 -8.61
CA GLU A 67 2.85 2.55 -7.72
C GLU A 67 3.13 2.19 -6.28
N VAL A 68 2.74 3.06 -5.36
CA VAL A 68 2.84 2.85 -3.92
C VAL A 68 1.45 2.80 -3.32
N LEU A 69 1.09 1.66 -2.73
CA LEU A 69 -0.15 1.49 -1.97
C LEU A 69 0.15 1.62 -0.48
N LEU A 70 -0.19 2.77 0.09
CA LEU A 70 0.00 3.07 1.50
C LEU A 70 -1.31 2.87 2.28
N LEU A 71 -1.28 1.97 3.26
CA LEU A 71 -2.42 1.68 4.11
C LEU A 71 -2.10 2.02 5.56
N ALA A 72 -2.67 3.13 6.03
CA ALA A 72 -2.60 3.55 7.43
C ALA A 72 -3.63 2.75 8.25
N ASN A 73 -3.15 1.97 9.22
CA ASN A 73 -4.02 1.13 10.06
C ASN A 73 -3.93 1.54 11.52
N ASN A 74 -5.07 1.93 12.10
CA ASN A 74 -5.18 2.31 13.50
C ASN A 74 -4.14 3.37 13.92
N CYS A 75 -3.81 4.30 13.02
CA CYS A 75 -2.94 5.41 13.36
C CYS A 75 -3.65 6.34 14.36
N THR A 76 -2.89 6.82 15.32
CA THR A 76 -3.30 7.80 16.33
C THR A 76 -2.55 9.12 16.19
N ASP A 77 -1.57 9.17 15.27
CA ASP A 77 -0.78 10.34 14.90
C ASP A 77 -1.24 10.92 13.54
N HIS A 78 -0.44 11.81 12.96
CA HIS A 78 -0.77 12.43 11.66
C HIS A 78 -0.30 11.63 10.44
N SER A 79 0.04 10.34 10.57
CA SER A 79 0.54 9.53 9.45
C SER A 79 -0.35 9.59 8.20
N PHE A 80 -1.66 9.40 8.36
CA PHE A 80 -2.60 9.43 7.23
C PHE A 80 -2.72 10.82 6.58
N PRO A 81 -3.03 11.91 7.32
CA PRO A 81 -3.14 13.23 6.70
C PRO A 81 -1.83 13.71 6.07
N LEU A 82 -0.67 13.33 6.63
CA LEU A 82 0.63 13.64 6.01
C LEU A 82 0.84 12.88 4.70
N ALA A 83 0.50 11.59 4.63
CA ALA A 83 0.58 10.82 3.39
C ALA A 83 -0.37 11.39 2.31
N ALA A 84 -1.60 11.77 2.70
CA ALA A 84 -2.57 12.38 1.81
C ALA A 84 -2.09 13.74 1.28
N ALA A 85 -1.49 14.57 2.14
CA ALA A 85 -0.88 15.83 1.75
C ALA A 85 0.31 15.62 0.80
N TYR A 86 1.17 14.63 1.08
CA TYR A 86 2.31 14.28 0.23
C TYR A 86 1.87 13.92 -1.20
N LYS A 87 0.80 13.12 -1.34
CA LYS A 87 0.19 12.80 -2.63
C LYS A 87 -0.21 14.05 -3.42
N LEU A 88 -0.80 15.05 -2.75
CA LEU A 88 -1.21 16.30 -3.39
C LEU A 88 0.00 17.17 -3.80
N MET A 89 1.08 17.14 -3.03
CA MET A 89 2.32 17.87 -3.34
C MET A 89 3.11 17.25 -4.50
N HIS A 90 2.97 15.94 -4.73
CA HIS A 90 3.71 15.21 -5.77
C HIS A 90 2.76 14.44 -6.70
N PRO A 91 1.96 15.10 -7.53
CA PRO A 91 0.93 14.44 -8.37
C PRO A 91 1.50 13.48 -9.43
N GLY A 92 2.77 13.62 -9.81
CA GLY A 92 3.46 12.70 -10.71
C GLY A 92 4.06 11.46 -10.03
N PHE A 93 3.91 11.33 -8.71
CA PHE A 93 4.26 10.13 -7.96
C PHE A 93 2.99 9.31 -7.74
N ASN A 94 2.95 8.08 -8.25
CA ASN A 94 1.78 7.20 -8.20
C ASN A 94 1.53 6.63 -6.79
N LEU A 95 1.25 7.52 -5.84
CA LEU A 95 0.95 7.20 -4.45
C LEU A 95 -0.57 7.10 -4.24
N GLN A 96 -1.02 5.95 -3.75
CA GLN A 96 -2.38 5.74 -3.28
C GLN A 96 -2.37 5.58 -1.76
N VAL A 97 -3.27 6.28 -1.10
CA VAL A 97 -3.32 6.37 0.37
C VAL A 97 -4.73 6.01 0.82
N ALA A 98 -4.82 5.08 1.77
CA ALA A 98 -6.07 4.69 2.42
C ALA A 98 -5.86 4.58 3.93
N GLU A 99 -6.93 4.83 4.68
CA GLU A 99 -6.99 4.62 6.13
C GLU A 99 -8.01 3.54 6.44
N ILE A 100 -7.64 2.64 7.36
CA ILE A 100 -8.57 1.66 7.92
C ILE A 100 -8.48 1.64 9.45
N ARG A 101 -9.58 1.17 10.05
CA ARG A 101 -9.60 0.79 11.46
C ARG A 101 -9.96 -0.68 11.61
N LEU A 102 -9.04 -1.44 12.18
CA LEU A 102 -9.22 -2.86 12.49
C LEU A 102 -9.40 -3.05 13.99
N ASP A 103 -10.23 -4.00 14.38
CA ASP A 103 -10.32 -4.41 15.78
C ASP A 103 -8.97 -4.94 16.28
N LYS A 104 -8.69 -4.79 17.58
CA LYS A 104 -7.38 -5.12 18.17
C LYS A 104 -6.91 -6.55 17.86
N GLU A 105 -7.84 -7.49 17.75
CA GLU A 105 -7.59 -8.92 17.46
C GLU A 105 -7.13 -9.16 16.00
N GLN A 106 -7.33 -8.18 15.12
CA GLN A 106 -7.05 -8.25 13.69
C GLN A 106 -6.06 -7.17 13.22
N ALA A 107 -5.82 -6.16 14.05
CA ALA A 107 -4.92 -5.03 13.83
C ALA A 107 -3.42 -5.41 13.89
N HIS A 108 -3.09 -6.64 13.52
CA HIS A 108 -1.73 -7.12 13.39
C HIS A 108 -1.20 -6.86 11.98
N ILE A 109 0.12 -6.69 11.87
CA ILE A 109 0.79 -6.34 10.62
C ILE A 109 0.51 -7.34 9.48
N GLY A 110 0.34 -8.63 9.80
CA GLY A 110 0.03 -9.67 8.81
C GLY A 110 -1.31 -9.46 8.10
N THR A 111 -2.33 -8.96 8.80
CA THR A 111 -3.65 -8.66 8.19
C THR A 111 -3.52 -7.50 7.21
N VAL A 112 -2.85 -6.42 7.61
CA VAL A 112 -2.64 -5.22 6.77
C VAL A 112 -1.84 -5.57 5.51
N ARG A 113 -0.77 -6.36 5.66
CA ARG A 113 0.01 -6.86 4.51
C ARG A 113 -0.84 -7.68 3.56
N ARG A 114 -1.67 -8.61 4.07
CA ARG A 114 -2.57 -9.40 3.23
C ARG A 114 -3.55 -8.54 2.45
N LEU A 115 -4.16 -7.53 3.09
CA LEU A 115 -5.05 -6.58 2.42
C LEU A 115 -4.33 -5.82 1.30
N LEU A 116 -3.12 -5.33 1.57
CA LEU A 116 -2.30 -4.65 0.57
C LEU A 116 -1.87 -5.58 -0.58
N MET A 117 -1.54 -6.84 -0.29
CA MET A 117 -1.21 -7.84 -1.30
C MET A 117 -2.41 -8.19 -2.18
N ASP A 118 -3.60 -8.35 -1.58
CA ASP A 118 -4.85 -8.56 -2.30
C ASP A 118 -5.12 -7.35 -3.23
N GLU A 119 -4.95 -6.12 -2.74
CA GLU A 119 -5.10 -4.90 -3.53
C GLU A 119 -4.09 -4.84 -4.68
N ALA A 120 -2.80 -5.10 -4.43
CA ALA A 120 -1.78 -5.16 -5.47
C ALA A 120 -2.14 -6.19 -6.56
N TYR A 121 -2.61 -7.38 -6.15
CA TYR A 121 -3.09 -8.39 -7.09
C TYR A 121 -4.28 -7.89 -7.93
N GLN A 122 -5.22 -7.16 -7.34
CA GLN A 122 -6.32 -6.56 -8.07
C GLN A 122 -5.85 -5.52 -9.11
N ARG A 123 -4.75 -4.79 -8.87
CA ARG A 123 -4.19 -3.84 -9.87
C ARG A 123 -3.84 -4.56 -11.16
N PHE A 124 -3.10 -5.67 -11.06
CA PHE A 124 -2.69 -6.45 -12.22
C PHE A 124 -3.84 -7.21 -12.87
N GLN A 125 -4.85 -7.61 -12.10
CA GLN A 125 -6.13 -8.12 -12.65
C GLN A 125 -6.82 -7.08 -13.52
N LEU A 126 -6.93 -5.83 -13.06
CA LEU A 126 -7.53 -4.73 -13.83
C LEU A 126 -6.75 -4.41 -15.12
N LEU A 127 -5.45 -4.67 -15.13
CA LEU A 127 -4.60 -4.52 -16.32
C LEU A 127 -4.65 -5.74 -17.25
N GLY A 128 -5.32 -6.83 -16.87
CA GLY A 128 -5.33 -8.09 -17.61
C GLY A 128 -3.98 -8.83 -17.60
N ARG A 129 -3.14 -8.58 -16.58
CA ARG A 129 -1.79 -9.16 -16.44
C ARG A 129 -1.56 -9.86 -15.09
N PRO A 130 -2.42 -10.79 -14.66
CA PRO A 130 -2.34 -11.36 -13.31
C PRO A 130 -1.09 -12.20 -13.03
N GLU A 131 -0.33 -12.58 -14.07
CA GLU A 131 0.89 -13.39 -13.96
C GLU A 131 2.17 -12.55 -13.82
N GLU A 132 2.14 -11.23 -14.08
CA GLU A 132 3.30 -10.31 -13.96
C GLU A 132 3.55 -9.84 -12.51
N LEU A 133 2.96 -10.51 -11.53
CA LEU A 133 2.98 -10.05 -10.14
C LEU A 133 4.35 -10.26 -9.48
N LEU A 134 5.06 -9.18 -9.18
CA LEU A 134 6.35 -9.19 -8.47
C LEU A 134 6.21 -8.37 -7.19
N TYR A 135 6.47 -8.99 -6.02
CA TYR A 135 6.34 -8.36 -4.70
C TYR A 135 7.70 -7.86 -4.17
N PRO A 136 8.04 -6.57 -4.27
CA PRO A 136 9.00 -5.97 -3.36
C PRO A 136 8.27 -5.59 -2.06
N GLN A 137 8.41 -6.42 -1.02
CA GLN A 137 7.91 -6.07 0.31
C GLN A 137 8.98 -5.28 1.06
N MET A 138 8.69 -4.03 1.41
CA MET A 138 9.51 -3.22 2.31
C MET A 138 8.96 -3.42 3.73
N GLU A 139 9.76 -4.03 4.62
CA GLU A 139 9.45 -4.07 6.06
C GLU A 139 10.16 -2.91 6.76
N ILE A 140 9.39 -2.04 7.42
CA ILE A 140 9.95 -1.03 8.31
C ILE A 140 9.88 -1.60 9.72
N GLN A 141 11.06 -1.85 10.31
CA GLN A 141 11.19 -2.04 11.74
C GLN A 141 11.43 -0.67 12.37
N GLY A 142 10.48 -0.21 13.19
CA GLY A 142 10.55 0.97 14.05
C GLY A 142 9.62 0.78 15.23
#